data_AF-A0AA37RWS5-F1
#
_entry.id   AF-A0AA37RWS5-F1
#
_cell.length_a   1.000
_cell.length_b   1.000
_cell.length_c   1.000
_cell.angle_alpha   90.00
_cell.angle_beta   90.00
_cell.angle_gamma   90.00
#
_symmetry.space_group_name_H-M   'P 1'
#
loop_
_entity.id
_entity.type
_entity.pdbx_description
1 polymer ?
#
loop_
_entity_poly.entity_id
_entity_poly.type
_entity_poly.pdbx_seq_one_letter_code
_entity_poly.pdbx_strand_id
1 'polypeptide(L)'
;MSNIIKQLEEEQMKQDLPKFGPGDTVVVQVRVTEGNKTRLQAFEGVVIAVKNRGLHSAFTVRKISNGEGVERCFQTHSPLVEKIDVKRRGRVRRAKLYYLRSRSGKSARIREKLG
;
A
#
# COMPACT_ATOMS: atom_id res chain seq x y z
N MET A 1 -28.93 17.64 -6.61
CA MET A 1 -28.23 18.13 -5.41
C MET A 1 -26.78 17.70 -5.51
N SER A 2 -25.88 18.65 -5.73
CA SER A 2 -24.44 18.42 -5.69
C SER A 2 -24.08 17.87 -4.30
N ASN A 3 -23.46 16.69 -4.27
CA ASN A 3 -22.91 16.13 -3.04
C ASN A 3 -21.68 16.97 -2.67
N ILE A 4 -21.89 18.07 -1.92
CA ILE A 4 -20.82 18.99 -1.47
C ILE A 4 -19.65 18.21 -0.86
N ILE A 5 -19.95 17.17 -0.07
CA ILE A 5 -18.95 16.26 0.50
C ILE A 5 -18.08 15.62 -0.58
N LYS A 6 -18.66 15.16 -1.69
CA LYS A 6 -17.91 14.51 -2.78
C LYS A 6 -16.98 15.49 -3.48
N GLN A 7 -17.39 16.75 -3.64
CA GLN A 7 -16.53 17.79 -4.23
C GLN A 7 -15.32 18.08 -3.33
N LEU A 8 -15.55 18.24 -2.02
CA LEU A 8 -14.48 18.45 -1.05
C LEU A 8 -13.51 17.25 -0.98
N GLU A 9 -14.04 16.02 -1.11
CA GLU A 9 -13.21 14.81 -1.16
C GLU A 9 -12.33 14.77 -2.42
N GLU A 10 -12.90 15.09 -3.58
CA GLU A 10 -12.19 15.08 -4.87
C GLU A 10 -11.03 16.09 -4.91
N GLU A 11 -11.20 17.28 -4.32
CA GLU A 11 -10.16 18.31 -4.21
C GLU A 11 -8.94 17.85 -3.41
N GLN A 12 -9.12 16.94 -2.45
CA GLN A 12 -8.05 16.42 -1.59
C GLN A 12 -7.41 15.13 -2.13
N MET A 13 -7.96 14.53 -3.18
CA MET A 13 -7.44 13.30 -3.74
C MET A 13 -6.21 13.54 -4.61
N LYS A 14 -5.11 12.84 -4.28
CA LYS A 14 -3.97 12.67 -5.18
C LYS A 14 -4.39 12.13 -6.55
N GLN A 15 -3.89 12.75 -7.61
CA GLN A 15 -4.21 12.41 -9.00
C GLN A 15 -3.16 11.50 -9.66
N ASP A 16 -1.96 11.45 -9.10
CA ASP A 16 -0.75 10.82 -9.66
C ASP A 16 -0.38 9.50 -8.97
N LEU A 17 -1.38 8.67 -8.67
CA LEU A 17 -1.14 7.37 -8.03
C LEU A 17 -0.92 6.25 -9.07
N PRO A 18 0.12 5.42 -8.94
CA PRO A 18 0.30 4.29 -9.83
C PRO A 18 -0.81 3.26 -9.62
N LYS A 19 -1.16 2.52 -10.69
CA LYS A 19 -2.06 1.38 -10.58
C LYS A 19 -1.33 0.18 -9.96
N PHE A 20 -1.77 -0.24 -8.78
CA PHE A 20 -1.32 -1.46 -8.10
C PHE A 20 -2.51 -2.21 -7.50
N GLY A 21 -2.30 -3.47 -7.14
CA GLY A 21 -3.31 -4.29 -6.51
C GLY A 21 -2.75 -5.31 -5.52
N PRO A 22 -3.62 -6.13 -4.93
CA PRO A 22 -3.21 -7.24 -4.08
C PRO A 22 -2.23 -8.14 -4.82
N GLY A 23 -1.14 -8.51 -4.16
CA GLY A 23 -0.09 -9.38 -4.66
C GLY A 23 1.12 -8.63 -5.22
N ASP A 24 0.97 -7.35 -5.55
CA ASP A 24 2.09 -6.53 -6.03
C ASP A 24 3.05 -6.19 -4.88
N THR A 25 4.35 -6.12 -5.20
CA THR A 25 5.36 -5.58 -4.29
C THR A 25 5.50 -4.09 -4.56
N VAL A 26 5.30 -3.29 -3.51
CA VAL A 26 5.38 -1.83 -3.56
C VAL A 26 6.40 -1.31 -2.56
N VAL A 27 7.01 -0.18 -2.89
CA VAL A 27 7.81 0.65 -1.98
C VAL A 27 7.00 1.90 -1.68
N VAL A 28 6.63 2.08 -0.42
CA VAL A 28 5.93 3.28 0.05
C VAL A 28 6.93 4.18 0.74
N GLN A 29 7.17 5.39 0.21
CA GLN A 29 7.96 6.41 0.88
C GLN A 29 7.07 7.18 1.84
N VAL A 30 7.39 7.12 3.12
CA VAL A 30 6.60 7.74 4.19
C VAL A 30 7.41 8.85 4.82
N ARG A 31 6.81 10.03 4.96
CA ARG A 31 7.39 11.14 5.72
C ARG A 31 7.33 10.81 7.21
N VAL A 32 8.49 10.83 7.87
CA VAL A 32 8.64 10.60 9.30
C VAL A 32 9.35 11.79 9.90
N THR A 33 8.74 12.39 10.92
CA THR A 33 9.28 13.53 11.65
C THR A 33 9.60 13.09 13.08
N GLU A 34 10.87 13.21 13.46
CA GLU A 34 11.39 12.88 14.79
C GLU A 34 11.99 14.18 15.37
N GLY A 35 11.26 14.80 16.31
CA GLY A 35 11.60 16.13 16.81
C GLY A 35 11.62 17.16 15.66
N ASN A 36 12.78 17.77 15.43
CA ASN A 36 12.96 18.80 14.38
C ASN A 36 13.42 18.24 13.03
N LYS A 37 13.69 16.93 12.91
CA LYS A 37 14.21 16.32 11.68
C LYS A 37 13.11 15.57 10.96
N THR A 38 12.99 15.82 9.66
CA THR A 38 12.07 15.09 8.77
C THR A 38 12.86 14.30 7.74
N ARG A 39 12.52 13.03 7.56
CA ARG A 39 13.11 12.14 6.56
C ARG A 39 12.04 11.32 5.85
N LEU A 40 12.40 10.78 4.68
CA LEU A 40 11.60 9.77 4.00
C LEU A 40 12.07 8.38 4.43
N GLN A 41 11.13 7.57 4.91
CA GLN A 41 11.36 6.17 5.25
C GLN A 41 10.64 5.27 4.24
N ALA A 42 11.40 4.40 3.59
CA ALA A 42 10.87 3.41 2.68
C ALA A 42 10.24 2.22 3.44
N PHE A 43 9.02 1.86 3.07
CA PHE A 43 8.35 0.63 3.48
C PHE A 43 8.10 -0.23 2.24
N GLU A 44 8.98 -1.21 2.03
CA GLU A 44 8.85 -2.18 0.96
C GLU A 44 8.14 -3.45 1.43
N GLY A 45 7.14 -3.91 0.67
CA GLY A 45 6.48 -5.17 0.94
C GLY A 45 5.37 -5.50 -0.05
N VAL A 46 4.67 -6.59 0.22
CA VAL A 46 3.57 -7.09 -0.61
C VAL A 46 2.26 -6.45 -0.19
N VAL A 47 1.51 -5.92 -1.15
CA VAL A 47 0.13 -5.46 -0.91
C VAL A 47 -0.77 -6.68 -0.68
N ILE A 48 -1.34 -6.80 0.51
CA ILE A 48 -2.22 -7.93 0.86
C ILE A 48 -3.70 -7.57 0.81
N ALA A 49 -4.04 -6.28 0.84
CA ALA A 49 -5.40 -5.80 0.75
C ALA A 49 -5.41 -4.37 0.19
N VAL A 50 -6.43 -4.07 -0.60
CA VAL A 50 -6.75 -2.71 -1.07
C VAL A 50 -8.21 -2.45 -0.77
N LYS A 51 -8.51 -1.25 -0.28
CA LYS A 51 -9.85 -0.74 0.02
C LYS A 51 -10.05 0.51 -0.81
N ASN A 52 -10.97 0.45 -1.77
CA ASN A 52 -11.31 1.57 -2.64
C ASN A 52 -12.55 2.29 -2.08
N ARG A 53 -12.37 3.49 -1.53
CA ARG A 53 -13.45 4.33 -0.98
C ARG A 53 -13.15 5.83 -1.16
N GLY A 54 -12.84 6.25 -2.39
CA GLY A 54 -12.53 7.67 -2.69
C GLY A 54 -11.36 8.17 -1.83
N LEU A 55 -11.52 9.34 -1.19
CA LEU A 55 -10.54 9.91 -0.26
C LEU A 55 -10.15 8.94 0.87
N HIS A 56 -11.08 8.10 1.32
CA HIS A 56 -10.89 7.11 2.39
C HIS A 56 -10.31 5.78 1.90
N SER A 57 -9.71 5.75 0.70
CA SER A 57 -9.05 4.57 0.16
C SER A 57 -7.80 4.25 0.97
N ALA A 58 -7.57 2.96 1.21
CA ALA A 58 -6.43 2.49 1.98
C ALA A 58 -5.89 1.18 1.41
N PHE A 59 -4.64 0.87 1.71
CA PHE A 59 -4.03 -0.41 1.32
C PHE A 59 -3.11 -0.91 2.41
N THR A 60 -3.00 -2.23 2.54
CA THR A 60 -2.20 -2.89 3.57
C THR A 60 -0.99 -3.55 2.91
N VAL A 61 0.20 -3.17 3.36
CA VAL A 61 1.46 -3.74 2.91
C VAL A 61 2.03 -4.61 4.02
N ARG A 62 2.45 -5.82 3.68
CA ARG A 62 3.08 -6.81 4.56
C ARG A 62 4.54 -7.00 4.17
N LYS A 63 5.43 -6.96 5.15
CA LYS A 63 6.84 -7.35 5.00
C LYS A 63 7.30 -8.19 6.19
N ILE A 64 8.40 -8.92 6.01
CA ILE A 64 9.13 -9.50 7.13
C ILE A 64 10.28 -8.55 7.45
N SER A 65 10.35 -8.07 8.68
CA SER A 65 11.38 -7.17 9.16
C SER A 65 12.08 -7.83 10.33
N ASN A 66 13.37 -8.14 10.20
CA ASN A 66 14.15 -8.78 11.27
C ASN A 66 13.51 -10.06 11.83
N GLY A 67 12.96 -10.91 10.94
CA GLY A 67 12.27 -12.15 11.33
C GLY A 67 10.79 -11.97 11.70
N GLU A 68 10.35 -10.74 11.98
CA GLU A 68 8.99 -10.46 12.42
C GLU A 68 8.07 -9.99 11.29
N GLY A 69 6.83 -10.46 11.30
CA GLY A 69 5.83 -10.09 10.31
C GLY A 69 5.22 -8.72 10.61
N VAL A 70 5.59 -7.71 9.82
CA VAL A 70 5.08 -6.34 9.99
C VAL A 70 4.06 -6.03 8.90
N GLU A 71 2.88 -5.58 9.31
CA GLU A 71 1.85 -5.05 8.43
C GLU A 71 1.61 -3.58 8.72
N ARG A 72 1.52 -2.77 7.67
CA ARG A 72 1.15 -1.36 7.78
C ARG A 72 0.01 -1.04 6.83
N CYS A 73 -1.04 -0.43 7.37
CA CYS A 73 -2.14 0.10 6.59
C CYS A 73 -1.87 1.57 6.27
N PHE A 74 -1.82 1.91 4.99
CA PHE A 74 -1.62 3.26 4.50
C PHE A 74 -2.94 3.84 4.00
N GLN A 75 -3.23 5.08 4.38
CA GLN A 75 -4.27 5.86 3.75
C GLN A 75 -3.70 6.42 2.45
N THR A 76 -4.33 6.09 1.32
CA THR A 76 -3.77 6.29 -0.03
C THR A 76 -3.50 7.77 -0.31
N HIS A 77 -4.43 8.63 0.10
CA HIS A 77 -4.37 10.08 -0.13
C HIS A 77 -3.74 10.86 1.03
N SER A 78 -3.21 10.18 2.07
CA SER A 78 -2.58 10.89 3.19
C SER A 78 -1.33 11.66 2.72
N PRO A 79 -1.10 12.89 3.21
CA PRO A 79 0.11 13.66 2.91
C PRO A 79 1.39 13.04 3.50
N LEU A 80 1.26 12.10 4.44
CA LEU A 80 2.40 11.36 4.98
C LEU A 80 2.97 10.35 3.98
N VAL A 81 2.18 9.92 3.00
CA VAL A 81 2.66 9.05 1.92
C VAL A 81 3.21 9.94 0.82
N GLU A 82 4.53 10.03 0.70
CA GLU A 82 5.17 10.89 -0.31
C GLU A 82 5.04 10.26 -1.70
N LYS A 83 5.37 8.97 -1.81
CA LYS A 83 5.45 8.27 -3.09
C LYS A 83 5.13 6.79 -2.92
N ILE A 84 4.52 6.20 -3.94
CA ILE A 84 4.31 4.75 -4.05
C ILE A 84 4.98 4.30 -5.35
N ASP A 85 5.91 3.36 -5.27
CA ASP A 85 6.57 2.77 -6.43
C ASP A 85 6.25 1.27 -6.52
N VAL A 86 5.74 0.82 -7.67
CA VAL A 86 5.48 -0.61 -7.91
C VAL A 86 6.76 -1.27 -8.40
N LYS A 87 7.34 -2.16 -7.59
CA LYS A 87 8.57 -2.89 -7.93
C LYS A 87 8.30 -4.15 -8.74
N ARG A 88 7.23 -4.86 -8.41
CA ARG A 88 6.91 -6.15 -9.01
C ARG A 88 5.41 -6.40 -9.00
N ARG A 89 4.89 -6.97 -10.09
CA ARG A 89 3.47 -7.35 -10.17
C ARG A 89 3.24 -8.81 -9.82
N GLY A 90 2.32 -9.08 -8.90
CA GLY A 90 2.02 -10.42 -8.42
C GLY A 90 0.83 -11.05 -9.14
N ARG A 91 0.94 -12.33 -9.51
CA ARG A 91 -0.18 -13.11 -10.01
C ARG A 91 -0.92 -13.75 -8.84
N VAL A 92 -2.06 -13.18 -8.48
CA VAL A 92 -2.97 -13.71 -7.46
C VAL A 92 -4.40 -13.78 -7.97
N ARG A 93 -5.24 -14.57 -7.28
CA ARG A 93 -6.67 -14.73 -7.59
C ARG A 93 -7.61 -14.17 -6.52
N ARG A 94 -7.09 -13.82 -5.35
CA ARG A 94 -7.88 -13.31 -4.21
C ARG A 94 -7.66 -11.81 -4.05
N ALA A 95 -8.72 -11.07 -3.77
CA ALA A 95 -8.65 -9.63 -3.48
C ALA A 95 -8.01 -9.32 -2.12
N LYS A 96 -8.04 -10.27 -1.18
CA LYS A 96 -7.42 -10.17 0.14
C LYS A 96 -6.55 -11.40 0.39
N LEU A 97 -5.26 -11.17 0.65
CA LEU A 97 -4.23 -12.20 0.77
C LEU A 97 -3.88 -12.53 2.23
N TYR A 98 -4.87 -12.52 3.13
CA TYR A 98 -4.65 -12.75 4.56
C TYR A 98 -4.04 -14.12 4.88
N TYR A 99 -4.17 -15.09 3.97
CA TYR A 99 -3.49 -16.38 4.10
C TYR A 99 -1.95 -16.26 4.11
N LEU A 100 -1.38 -15.13 3.69
CA LEU A 100 0.07 -14.89 3.77
C LEU A 100 0.55 -14.60 5.19
N ARG A 101 -0.37 -14.38 6.15
CA ARG A 101 -0.03 -14.20 7.57
C ARG A 101 0.49 -15.47 8.20
N SER A 102 -0.06 -16.62 7.79
CA SER A 102 0.31 -17.95 8.29
C SER A 102 1.36 -18.65 7.42
N ARG A 103 1.91 -17.98 6.41
CA ARG A 103 2.90 -18.55 5.49
C ARG A 103 4.25 -17.85 5.62
N SER A 104 5.32 -18.63 5.48
CA SER A 104 6.70 -18.15 5.51
C SER A 104 7.56 -18.85 4.45
N GLY A 105 8.73 -18.28 4.15
CA GLY A 105 9.70 -18.82 3.19
C GLY A 105 9.10 -19.09 1.81
N LYS A 106 9.40 -20.28 1.26
CA LYS A 106 8.96 -20.68 -0.09
C LYS A 106 7.43 -20.70 -0.25
N SER A 107 6.69 -20.99 0.82
CA SER A 107 5.22 -21.09 0.79
C SER A 107 4.51 -19.74 0.64
N ALA A 108 5.17 -18.65 1.05
CA ALA A 108 4.66 -17.28 0.95
C ALA A 108 4.98 -16.62 -0.41
N ARG A 109 5.76 -17.28 -1.27
CA ARG A 109 6.19 -16.71 -2.55
C ARG A 109 5.01 -16.52 -3.50
N ILE A 110 4.83 -15.29 -3.99
CA ILE A 110 3.85 -14.97 -5.02
C ILE A 110 4.50 -15.07 -6.39
N ARG A 111 3.87 -15.82 -7.30
CA ARG A 111 4.30 -15.92 -8.70
C ARG A 111 4.22 -14.56 -9.38
N GLU A 112 5.15 -14.28 -10.27
CA GLU A 112 5.14 -13.03 -11.03
C GLU A 112 4.00 -13.04 -12.03
N LYS A 113 3.37 -11.88 -12.25
CA LYS A 113 2.50 -11.71 -13.39
C LYS A 113 3.38 -11.41 -14.60
N LEU A 114 3.68 -12.46 -15.36
CA LEU A 114 4.22 -12.31 -16.71
C LEU A 114 3.12 -11.67 -17.57
N GLY A 115 3.49 -10.61 -18.29
CA GLY A 115 2.62 -9.94 -19.25
C GLY A 115 2.19 -10.88 -20.35
#